data_AF-A0AB32T6M8-F1
#
_entry.id   AF-A0AB32T6M8-F1
#
_cell.length_a   1.000
_cell.length_b   1.000
_cell.length_c   1.000
_cell.angle_alpha   90.00
_cell.angle_beta   90.00
_cell.angle_gamma   90.00
#
_symmetry.space_group_name_H-M   'P 1'
#
loop_
_entity.id
_entity.type
_entity.pdbx_description
1 polymer ?
#
loop_
_entity_poly.entity_id
_entity_poly.type
_entity_poly.pdbx_seq_one_letter_code
_entity_poly.pdbx_strand_id
1 'polypeptide(L)'
;MSRATATHRGQIIFKDALAQQLCEQGAPTESPLRPSLAVLHGDHAILRDDFEHNTQEELNLSIWSDCSNCEVGEQCGTLMHGKAVTFCEPFGLRELTSVALNTSTASVLQFAMGSGSCRFSHSDPSIIVSCALNSSDEWIMVEEIRAPVNSSTVVHLVPLPLSCRAESVRLRWAQGAAPEPDGFESCWGLDNILLLNAASRPPLLEDRLDPLDTHNWLFFPGATVKHACQSEGNALYFHGGEELEHTFASTRDVDLHREEGRSYWEEDFEAPLSGWDVHGAVIGMQCGEVESGSALVFLGDGQRKVCTPLLNTSAYGNLRFHFTMGGGGCDPGESSNNNVIVFGRSEGR
;
A
#
# COMPACT_ATOMS: atom_id res chain seq x y z
N MET A 1 -6.33 -21.78 -22.33
CA MET A 1 -6.33 -21.56 -20.88
C MET A 1 -6.49 -22.89 -20.19
N SER A 2 -5.56 -23.20 -19.28
CA SER A 2 -5.61 -24.41 -18.47
C SER A 2 -5.76 -23.99 -17.01
N ARG A 3 -6.59 -24.71 -16.25
CA ARG A 3 -6.53 -24.63 -14.79
C ARG A 3 -5.22 -25.24 -14.37
N ALA A 4 -4.35 -24.43 -13.79
CA ALA A 4 -3.07 -24.87 -13.30
C ALA A 4 -3.08 -24.82 -11.77
N THR A 5 -2.44 -25.82 -11.17
CA THR A 5 -2.06 -25.82 -9.76
C THR A 5 -0.55 -25.98 -9.74
N ALA A 6 0.16 -25.01 -9.19
CA ALA A 6 1.62 -25.09 -9.02
C ALA A 6 1.93 -25.31 -7.55
N THR A 7 2.86 -26.23 -7.27
CA THR A 7 3.39 -26.48 -5.93
C THR A 7 4.90 -26.33 -5.94
N HIS A 8 5.46 -25.61 -4.98
CA HIS A 8 6.89 -25.54 -4.74
C HIS A 8 7.18 -25.98 -3.31
N ARG A 9 8.09 -26.96 -3.15
CA ARG A 9 8.49 -27.55 -1.86
C ARG A 9 7.29 -27.96 -0.97
N GLY A 10 6.24 -28.50 -1.59
CA GLY A 10 5.03 -28.97 -0.89
C GLY A 10 4.02 -27.87 -0.52
N GLN A 11 4.34 -26.59 -0.74
CA GLN A 11 3.37 -25.50 -0.65
C GLN A 11 2.69 -25.27 -2.00
N ILE A 12 1.37 -25.08 -1.98
CA ILE A 12 0.61 -24.66 -3.16
C ILE A 12 0.93 -23.18 -3.41
N ILE A 13 1.54 -22.86 -4.56
CA ILE A 13 1.81 -21.49 -5.01
C ILE A 13 0.51 -20.84 -5.49
N PHE A 14 -0.24 -21.58 -6.31
CA PHE A 14 -1.62 -21.25 -6.69
C PHE A 14 -2.35 -22.55 -7.04
N LYS A 15 -3.68 -22.55 -6.88
CA LYS A 15 -4.56 -23.68 -7.18
C LYS A 15 -5.70 -23.23 -8.08
N ASP A 16 -5.99 -24.04 -9.10
CA ASP A 16 -7.08 -23.81 -10.05
C ASP A 16 -7.04 -22.44 -10.74
N ALA A 17 -5.86 -21.82 -10.84
CA ALA A 17 -5.70 -20.55 -11.52
C ALA A 17 -5.78 -20.76 -13.04
N LEU A 18 -6.49 -19.87 -13.74
CA LEU A 18 -6.47 -19.83 -15.20
C LEU A 18 -5.11 -19.30 -15.65
N ALA A 19 -4.21 -20.20 -16.01
CA ALA A 19 -2.95 -19.84 -16.64
C ALA A 19 -3.09 -20.00 -18.16
N GLN A 20 -2.59 -19.04 -18.92
CA GLN A 20 -2.51 -19.18 -20.38
C GLN A 20 -1.47 -20.24 -20.74
N GLN A 21 -0.31 -20.24 -20.08
CA GLN A 21 0.77 -21.21 -20.26
C GLN A 21 1.71 -21.23 -19.05
N LEU A 22 2.31 -22.38 -18.75
CA LEU A 22 3.45 -22.54 -17.85
C LEU A 22 4.65 -22.91 -18.73
N CYS A 23 5.78 -22.22 -18.56
CA CYS A 23 6.97 -22.46 -19.39
C CYS A 23 8.11 -23.05 -18.59
N GLU A 24 8.79 -24.02 -19.20
CA GLU A 24 9.99 -24.63 -18.65
C GLU A 24 11.16 -23.62 -18.63
N GLN A 25 11.98 -23.73 -17.60
CA GLN A 25 13.17 -22.89 -17.41
C GLN A 25 14.15 -23.09 -18.58
N GLY A 26 14.62 -22.00 -19.20
CA GLY A 26 15.70 -22.05 -20.21
C GLY A 26 15.32 -21.76 -21.67
N ALA A 27 14.11 -21.30 -21.97
CA ALA A 27 13.81 -20.75 -23.30
C ALA A 27 14.64 -19.48 -23.56
N PRO A 28 15.25 -19.30 -24.75
CA PRO A 28 15.97 -18.07 -25.09
C PRO A 28 15.02 -16.87 -25.00
N THR A 29 15.42 -15.83 -24.27
CA THR A 29 14.64 -14.59 -24.17
C THR A 29 15.47 -13.43 -24.70
N GLU A 30 14.83 -12.48 -25.38
CA GLU A 30 15.45 -11.22 -25.76
C GLU A 30 15.86 -10.41 -24.52
N SER A 31 16.74 -9.42 -24.71
CA SER A 31 17.25 -8.55 -23.64
C SER A 31 16.08 -7.96 -22.85
N PRO A 32 16.09 -8.04 -21.51
CA PRO A 32 14.98 -7.56 -20.70
C PRO A 32 14.79 -6.06 -20.88
N LEU A 33 13.56 -5.63 -21.17
CA LEU A 33 13.15 -4.24 -21.06
C LEU A 33 12.48 -4.08 -19.69
N ARG A 34 13.10 -3.31 -18.79
CA ARG A 34 12.40 -2.78 -17.62
C ARG A 34 12.21 -1.28 -17.84
N PRO A 35 10.99 -0.83 -18.15
CA PRO A 35 10.75 0.60 -18.37
C PRO A 35 10.88 1.35 -17.04
N SER A 36 11.25 2.63 -17.14
CA SER A 36 11.26 3.53 -15.99
C SER A 36 9.85 3.67 -15.43
N LEU A 37 9.67 3.32 -14.15
CA LEU A 37 8.41 3.54 -13.44
C LEU A 37 8.33 4.92 -12.77
N ALA A 38 9.45 5.63 -12.66
CA ALA A 38 9.50 6.98 -12.10
C ALA A 38 8.45 7.93 -12.74
N VAL A 39 7.51 8.45 -11.96
CA VAL A 39 6.41 9.33 -12.41
C VAL A 39 6.16 10.42 -11.37
N LEU A 40 5.89 11.64 -11.84
CA LEU A 40 5.31 12.73 -11.08
C LEU A 40 4.06 13.25 -11.77
N HIS A 41 3.00 13.50 -11.00
CA HIS A 41 1.73 14.05 -11.46
C HIS A 41 1.11 13.32 -12.65
N GLY A 42 1.18 11.98 -12.64
CA GLY A 42 0.46 11.14 -13.59
C GLY A 42 -1.00 10.89 -13.17
N ASP A 43 -1.81 10.42 -14.13
CA ASP A 43 -3.23 10.15 -13.90
C ASP A 43 -3.47 9.04 -12.85
N HIS A 44 -2.56 8.08 -12.75
CA HIS A 44 -2.64 6.93 -11.83
C HIS A 44 -1.88 7.17 -10.51
N ALA A 45 -0.86 8.02 -10.53
CA ALA A 45 0.05 8.26 -9.41
C ALA A 45 0.56 9.70 -9.43
N ILE A 46 0.48 10.38 -8.29
CA ILE A 46 1.05 11.71 -8.08
C ILE A 46 2.57 11.62 -7.93
N LEU A 47 3.06 10.56 -7.30
CA LEU A 47 4.48 10.23 -7.20
C LEU A 47 4.60 8.72 -7.33
N ARG A 48 5.57 8.25 -8.11
CA ARG A 48 5.98 6.84 -8.12
C ARG A 48 7.47 6.78 -8.34
N ASP A 49 8.19 5.99 -7.54
CA ASP A 49 9.60 5.70 -7.75
C ASP A 49 9.93 4.31 -7.21
N ASP A 50 10.54 3.47 -8.06
CA ASP A 50 11.14 2.19 -7.70
C ASP A 50 12.67 2.29 -7.59
N PHE A 51 13.24 3.50 -7.70
CA PHE A 51 14.67 3.81 -7.63
C PHE A 51 15.53 3.23 -8.75
N GLU A 52 14.89 2.80 -9.84
CA GLU A 52 15.54 2.08 -10.94
C GLU A 52 15.87 2.98 -12.12
N HIS A 53 15.40 4.23 -12.10
CA HIS A 53 15.54 5.19 -13.19
C HIS A 53 17.00 5.45 -13.60
N ASN A 54 17.88 5.69 -12.63
CA ASN A 54 19.27 6.11 -12.87
C ASN A 54 20.23 4.92 -12.79
N THR A 55 21.03 4.70 -13.83
CA THR A 55 22.06 3.64 -13.83
C THR A 55 23.26 3.97 -12.95
N GLN A 56 23.46 5.24 -12.57
CA GLN A 56 24.61 5.70 -11.79
C GLN A 56 24.38 5.67 -10.27
N GLU A 57 23.36 4.95 -9.79
CA GLU A 57 23.06 4.88 -8.34
C GLU A 57 22.82 6.25 -7.69
N GLU A 58 22.37 7.22 -8.50
CA GLU A 58 22.06 8.58 -8.06
C GLU A 58 20.56 8.77 -7.85
N LEU A 59 20.21 9.50 -6.79
CA LEU A 59 18.83 9.88 -6.50
C LEU A 59 18.25 10.77 -7.61
N ASN A 60 17.02 10.49 -8.02
CA ASN A 60 16.35 11.31 -9.03
C ASN A 60 15.91 12.66 -8.42
N LEU A 61 16.71 13.70 -8.63
CA LEU A 61 16.48 15.05 -8.12
C LEU A 61 15.24 15.75 -8.70
N SER A 62 14.60 15.17 -9.73
CA SER A 62 13.29 15.65 -10.18
C SER A 62 12.15 15.23 -9.24
N ILE A 63 12.31 14.12 -8.51
CA ILE A 63 11.33 13.54 -7.58
C ILE A 63 11.66 13.88 -6.13
N TRP A 64 12.94 13.87 -5.80
CA TRP A 64 13.44 14.04 -4.45
C TRP A 64 14.22 15.33 -4.32
N SER A 65 13.81 16.19 -3.39
CA SER A 65 14.49 17.47 -3.17
C SER A 65 15.75 17.33 -2.33
N ASP A 66 15.78 16.35 -1.43
CA ASP A 66 16.88 16.15 -0.50
C ASP A 66 16.93 14.70 0.02
N CYS A 67 18.12 14.27 0.39
CA CYS A 67 18.37 12.99 1.04
C CYS A 67 19.63 13.07 1.92
N SER A 68 19.43 13.07 3.24
CA SER A 68 20.53 13.14 4.20
C SER A 68 21.00 11.75 4.56
N ASN A 69 22.30 11.50 4.40
CA ASN A 69 22.98 10.25 4.72
C ASN A 69 22.29 8.99 4.17
N CYS A 70 21.91 9.07 2.89
CA CYS A 70 21.30 7.97 2.17
C CYS A 70 22.12 7.59 0.95
N GLU A 71 21.92 6.38 0.47
CA GLU A 71 22.53 5.85 -0.74
C GLU A 71 21.49 5.06 -1.54
N VAL A 72 21.42 5.27 -2.86
CA VAL A 72 20.58 4.46 -3.75
C VAL A 72 21.42 3.31 -4.29
N GLY A 73 21.06 2.06 -4.02
CA GLY A 73 21.86 0.92 -4.44
C GLY A 73 21.31 -0.43 -3.95
N GLU A 74 22.17 -1.44 -3.96
CA GLU A 74 21.86 -2.81 -3.51
C GLU A 74 22.66 -3.21 -2.26
N GLN A 75 23.19 -2.24 -1.51
CA GLN A 75 24.05 -2.45 -0.34
C GLN A 75 23.39 -3.26 0.78
N CYS A 76 22.06 -3.17 0.91
CA CYS A 76 21.26 -3.98 1.83
C CYS A 76 20.53 -5.13 1.13
N GLY A 77 21.03 -5.56 -0.04
CA GLY A 77 20.35 -6.53 -0.89
C GLY A 77 19.04 -5.99 -1.45
N THR A 78 18.18 -6.90 -1.91
CA THR A 78 16.90 -6.53 -2.50
C THR A 78 15.83 -6.34 -1.44
N LEU A 79 15.18 -5.17 -1.43
CA LEU A 79 13.97 -4.94 -0.63
C LEU A 79 12.72 -5.39 -1.39
N MET A 80 12.45 -4.85 -2.58
CA MET A 80 11.40 -5.32 -3.48
C MET A 80 11.96 -5.87 -4.79
N HIS A 81 12.77 -5.07 -5.49
CA HIS A 81 13.51 -5.53 -6.67
C HIS A 81 14.67 -4.58 -6.97
N GLY A 82 15.87 -5.11 -7.12
CA GLY A 82 17.05 -4.33 -7.52
C GLY A 82 17.39 -3.26 -6.49
N LYS A 83 17.49 -2.00 -6.92
CA LYS A 83 17.96 -0.89 -6.09
C LYS A 83 16.89 -0.38 -5.12
N ALA A 84 17.35 0.08 -3.96
CA ALA A 84 16.55 0.78 -2.96
C ALA A 84 17.33 2.00 -2.44
N VAL A 85 16.65 2.95 -1.78
CA VAL A 85 17.34 3.99 -0.99
C VAL A 85 17.55 3.47 0.43
N THR A 86 18.78 3.49 0.93
CA THR A 86 19.10 2.97 2.27
C THR A 86 19.84 4.01 3.12
N PHE A 87 19.71 3.86 4.43
CA PHE A 87 20.31 4.73 5.44
C PHE A 87 21.14 3.88 6.40
N CYS A 88 22.47 3.90 6.26
CA CYS A 88 23.38 3.10 7.07
C CYS A 88 24.38 3.92 7.89
N GLU A 89 24.49 5.23 7.66
CA GLU A 89 25.45 6.07 8.39
C GLU A 89 25.15 6.08 9.89
N PRO A 90 26.11 5.76 10.78
CA PRO A 90 25.85 5.65 12.22
C PRO A 90 25.42 6.96 12.88
N PHE A 91 25.77 8.11 12.28
CA PHE A 91 25.53 9.43 12.84
C PHE A 91 24.94 10.39 11.79
N GLY A 92 24.32 11.46 12.27
CA GLY A 92 23.72 12.49 11.44
C GLY A 92 22.25 12.25 11.14
N LEU A 93 21.66 13.14 10.36
CA LEU A 93 20.25 13.05 9.97
C LEU A 93 20.09 11.96 8.91
N ARG A 94 19.05 11.13 9.07
CA ARG A 94 18.62 10.14 8.07
C ARG A 94 17.24 10.53 7.60
N GLU A 95 17.16 11.22 6.47
CA GLU A 95 15.89 11.68 5.91
C GLU A 95 15.86 11.65 4.39
N LEU A 96 14.66 11.42 3.83
CA LEU A 96 14.35 11.56 2.40
C LEU A 96 13.15 12.50 2.27
N THR A 97 13.27 13.51 1.41
CA THR A 97 12.22 14.50 1.19
C THR A 97 11.86 14.62 -0.29
N SER A 98 10.57 14.55 -0.61
CA SER A 98 10.07 14.75 -1.98
C SER A 98 10.14 16.23 -2.39
N VAL A 99 10.13 16.48 -3.69
CA VAL A 99 9.76 17.81 -4.21
C VAL A 99 8.34 18.20 -3.77
N ALA A 100 7.97 19.46 -3.94
CA ALA A 100 6.60 19.89 -3.68
C ALA A 100 5.63 19.27 -4.70
N LEU A 101 4.60 18.58 -4.20
CA LEU A 101 3.60 17.84 -4.97
C LEU A 101 2.22 18.49 -4.82
N ASN A 102 1.44 18.52 -5.89
CA ASN A 102 -0.01 18.64 -5.80
C ASN A 102 -0.64 17.32 -5.32
N THR A 103 -1.03 17.28 -4.06
CA THR A 103 -1.65 16.13 -3.38
C THR A 103 -3.16 16.30 -3.16
N SER A 104 -3.79 17.29 -3.82
CA SER A 104 -5.24 17.57 -3.68
C SER A 104 -6.14 16.36 -3.94
N THR A 105 -5.75 15.49 -4.87
CA THR A 105 -6.47 14.26 -5.23
C THR A 105 -5.78 12.99 -4.71
N ALA A 106 -4.79 13.12 -3.83
CA ALA A 106 -4.08 11.97 -3.25
C ALA A 106 -4.99 11.17 -2.32
N SER A 107 -4.89 9.85 -2.36
CA SER A 107 -5.62 8.95 -1.44
C SER A 107 -4.68 8.27 -0.45
N VAL A 108 -3.77 7.43 -0.95
CA VAL A 108 -2.93 6.54 -0.15
C VAL A 108 -1.47 6.72 -0.56
N LEU A 109 -0.60 6.83 0.45
CA LEU A 109 0.84 6.73 0.33
C LEU A 109 1.25 5.28 0.62
N GLN A 110 1.80 4.62 -0.38
CA GLN A 110 2.35 3.27 -0.30
C GLN A 110 3.88 3.32 -0.40
N PHE A 111 4.57 2.50 0.39
CA PHE A 111 6.01 2.28 0.26
C PHE A 111 6.41 0.96 0.91
N ALA A 112 7.49 0.35 0.44
CA ALA A 112 8.12 -0.78 1.09
C ALA A 112 9.25 -0.28 2.02
N MET A 113 9.36 -0.85 3.21
CA MET A 113 10.40 -0.53 4.19
C MET A 113 10.96 -1.82 4.80
N GLY A 114 12.29 -1.90 4.93
CA GLY A 114 12.95 -3.07 5.52
C GLY A 114 14.44 -2.82 5.74
N SER A 115 15.13 -3.78 6.36
CA SER A 115 16.62 -3.76 6.45
C SER A 115 17.29 -4.65 5.42
N GLY A 116 16.55 -5.53 4.74
CA GLY A 116 17.11 -6.52 3.81
C GLY A 116 18.21 -7.36 4.47
N SER A 117 19.38 -7.43 3.82
CA SER A 117 20.57 -8.11 4.32
C SER A 117 21.41 -7.31 5.33
N CYS A 118 21.08 -6.02 5.54
CA CYS A 118 21.75 -5.18 6.52
C CYS A 118 21.30 -5.47 7.96
N ARG A 119 22.06 -4.94 8.92
CA ARG A 119 21.76 -5.07 10.36
C ARG A 119 20.46 -4.35 10.71
N PHE A 120 19.58 -5.02 11.43
CA PHE A 120 18.37 -4.46 12.06
C PHE A 120 18.58 -4.25 13.57
N SER A 121 17.72 -3.44 14.21
CA SER A 121 17.84 -3.07 15.63
C SER A 121 16.47 -3.02 16.32
N HIS A 122 16.45 -3.32 17.61
CA HIS A 122 15.26 -3.15 18.47
C HIS A 122 15.28 -1.84 19.26
N SER A 123 16.43 -1.14 19.30
CA SER A 123 16.68 0.07 20.08
C SER A 123 16.67 1.34 19.24
N ASP A 124 16.81 1.23 17.91
CA ASP A 124 16.87 2.39 17.04
C ASP A 124 15.54 3.18 17.05
N PRO A 125 15.60 4.53 16.98
CA PRO A 125 14.41 5.38 16.94
C PRO A 125 13.49 5.06 15.75
N SER A 126 12.19 5.33 15.93
CA SER A 126 11.18 5.24 14.89
C SER A 126 11.50 6.12 13.66
N ILE A 127 10.99 5.70 12.52
CA ILE A 127 10.91 6.47 11.28
C ILE A 127 9.54 7.18 11.25
N ILE A 128 9.56 8.50 11.11
CA ILE A 128 8.38 9.33 11.05
C ILE A 128 8.11 9.69 9.59
N VAL A 129 6.90 9.37 9.12
CA VAL A 129 6.37 9.85 7.86
C VAL A 129 5.61 11.14 8.14
N SER A 130 5.95 12.22 7.44
CA SER A 130 5.36 13.53 7.66
C SER A 130 5.11 14.29 6.36
N CYS A 131 4.22 15.27 6.40
CA CYS A 131 3.97 16.19 5.29
C CYS A 131 4.18 17.64 5.73
N ALA A 132 4.60 18.51 4.80
CA ALA A 132 4.67 19.96 5.02
C ALA A 132 3.96 20.71 3.89
N LEU A 133 3.17 21.71 4.25
CA LEU A 133 2.43 22.56 3.31
C LEU A 133 3.30 23.71 2.79
N ASN A 134 3.27 23.95 1.49
CA ASN A 134 4.01 25.00 0.81
C ASN A 134 5.52 24.95 1.18
N SER A 135 6.10 26.11 1.48
CA SER A 135 7.47 26.26 2.00
C SER A 135 7.51 26.32 3.53
N SER A 136 6.54 25.75 4.24
CA SER A 136 6.57 25.68 5.70
C SER A 136 7.62 24.66 6.16
N ASP A 137 8.27 24.97 7.28
CA ASP A 137 9.15 24.05 8.00
C ASP A 137 8.40 23.28 9.12
N GLU A 138 7.11 23.55 9.30
CA GLU A 138 6.25 22.79 10.20
C GLU A 138 5.78 21.50 9.53
N TRP A 139 6.21 20.37 10.09
CA TRP A 139 5.88 19.04 9.61
C TRP A 139 4.70 18.45 10.38
N ILE A 140 3.67 18.03 9.66
CA ILE A 140 2.52 17.30 10.19
C ILE A 140 2.85 15.81 10.14
N MET A 141 2.84 15.15 11.28
CA MET A 141 3.04 13.70 11.36
C MET A 141 1.86 12.97 10.68
N VAL A 142 2.18 12.06 9.76
CA VAL A 142 1.21 11.22 9.06
C VAL A 142 1.21 9.81 9.64
N GLU A 143 2.39 9.25 9.94
CA GLU A 143 2.53 7.91 10.51
C GLU A 143 3.86 7.81 11.29
N GLU A 144 3.89 7.01 12.35
CA GLU A 144 5.12 6.66 13.08
C GLU A 144 5.38 5.16 12.99
N ILE A 145 6.51 4.78 12.41
CA ILE A 145 6.86 3.38 12.13
C ILE A 145 8.13 3.04 12.90
N ARG A 146 8.10 1.96 13.68
CA ARG A 146 9.33 1.47 14.36
C ARG A 146 10.39 1.07 13.34
N ALA A 147 11.66 1.27 13.67
CA ALA A 147 12.77 0.76 12.86
C ALA A 147 12.63 -0.76 12.59
N PRO A 148 13.05 -1.26 11.41
CA PRO A 148 13.00 -2.69 11.10
C PRO A 148 13.69 -3.50 12.20
N VAL A 149 12.99 -4.53 12.70
CA VAL A 149 13.43 -5.41 13.79
C VAL A 149 13.82 -6.81 13.31
N ASN A 150 13.73 -7.05 12.00
CA ASN A 150 14.13 -8.27 11.31
C ASN A 150 14.50 -7.91 9.86
N SER A 151 14.92 -8.91 9.08
CA SER A 151 15.30 -8.73 7.67
C SER A 151 14.13 -8.61 6.68
N SER A 152 12.89 -8.74 7.15
CA SER A 152 11.72 -8.75 6.26
C SER A 152 11.39 -7.34 5.77
N THR A 153 10.95 -7.25 4.51
CA THR A 153 10.40 -6.02 3.94
C THR A 153 8.89 -5.97 4.17
N VAL A 154 8.39 -4.82 4.63
CA VAL A 154 6.96 -4.58 4.88
C VAL A 154 6.47 -3.50 3.94
N VAL A 155 5.35 -3.77 3.24
CA VAL A 155 4.65 -2.75 2.44
C VAL A 155 3.65 -2.02 3.33
N HIS A 156 3.88 -0.73 3.53
CA HIS A 156 3.01 0.17 4.27
C HIS A 156 1.99 0.82 3.34
N LEU A 157 0.74 0.91 3.79
CA LEU A 157 -0.36 1.60 3.11
C LEU A 157 -0.93 2.64 4.07
N VAL A 158 -0.59 3.91 3.84
CA VAL A 158 -0.88 5.02 4.75
C VAL A 158 -1.88 5.96 4.09
N PRO A 159 -3.15 6.02 4.55
CA PRO A 159 -4.12 7.00 4.06
C PRO A 159 -3.62 8.42 4.31
N LEU A 160 -3.57 9.26 3.26
CA LEU A 160 -3.10 10.62 3.41
C LEU A 160 -4.19 11.48 4.08
N PRO A 161 -3.92 12.13 5.23
CA PRO A 161 -4.92 12.93 5.95
C PRO A 161 -5.32 14.16 5.14
N LEU A 162 -6.53 14.68 5.37
CA LEU A 162 -7.05 15.84 4.64
C LEU A 162 -6.15 17.08 4.75
N SER A 163 -5.47 17.27 5.89
CA SER A 163 -4.50 18.35 6.11
C SER A 163 -3.28 18.28 5.19
N CYS A 164 -2.97 17.10 4.65
CA CYS A 164 -1.87 16.87 3.70
C CYS A 164 -2.33 16.80 2.24
N ARG A 165 -3.60 17.12 1.92
CA ARG A 165 -4.15 17.15 0.55
C ARG A 165 -4.29 18.58 0.05
N ALA A 166 -3.24 19.11 -0.57
CA ALA A 166 -3.19 20.49 -1.06
C ALA A 166 -2.35 20.61 -2.34
N GLU A 167 -2.31 21.79 -2.95
CA GLU A 167 -1.61 22.01 -4.23
C GLU A 167 -0.07 21.95 -4.12
N SER A 168 0.50 22.18 -2.94
CA SER A 168 1.94 22.17 -2.72
C SER A 168 2.24 21.52 -1.36
N VAL A 169 2.61 20.24 -1.40
CA VAL A 169 2.91 19.43 -0.22
C VAL A 169 4.21 18.67 -0.44
N ARG A 170 5.12 18.71 0.53
CA ARG A 170 6.31 17.84 0.57
C ARG A 170 6.05 16.66 1.48
N LEU A 171 6.48 15.47 1.07
CA LEU A 171 6.49 14.27 1.91
C LEU A 171 7.90 14.01 2.42
N ARG A 172 8.01 13.52 3.65
CA ARG A 172 9.29 13.21 4.27
C ARG A 172 9.22 11.94 5.09
N TRP A 173 10.27 11.13 4.95
CA TRP A 173 10.62 10.04 5.87
C TRP A 173 11.84 10.48 6.64
N ALA A 174 11.77 10.51 7.96
CA ALA A 174 12.90 10.90 8.81
C ALA A 174 13.01 9.98 10.02
N GLN A 175 14.21 9.48 10.30
CA GLN A 175 14.45 8.72 11.53
C GLN A 175 14.63 9.69 12.70
N GLY A 176 14.08 9.33 13.88
CA GLY A 176 14.31 10.07 15.12
C GLY A 176 15.81 10.20 15.45
N ALA A 177 16.16 11.16 16.32
CA ALA A 177 17.55 11.43 16.64
C ALA A 177 18.28 10.21 17.21
N ALA A 178 19.49 9.95 16.72
CA ALA A 178 20.30 8.82 17.15
C ALA A 178 20.56 8.85 18.67
N PRO A 179 20.56 7.70 19.35
CA PRO A 179 21.02 7.61 20.73
C PRO A 179 22.47 8.08 20.86
N GLU A 180 22.74 9.10 21.67
CA GLU A 180 24.10 9.48 22.03
C GLU A 180 24.62 8.58 23.17
N PRO A 181 25.88 8.08 23.12
CA PRO A 181 26.92 8.37 22.14
C PRO A 181 27.04 7.35 20.99
N ASP A 182 26.25 6.27 21.01
CA ASP A 182 26.49 5.08 20.19
C ASP A 182 26.06 5.22 18.72
N GLY A 183 25.17 6.15 18.42
CA GLY A 183 24.62 6.34 17.08
C GLY A 183 23.52 5.32 16.76
N PHE A 184 23.15 5.24 15.49
CA PHE A 184 22.22 4.21 15.00
C PHE A 184 22.91 2.86 14.90
N GLU A 185 22.28 1.80 15.42
CA GLU A 185 22.84 0.46 15.38
C GLU A 185 22.49 -0.31 14.09
N SER A 186 21.46 0.14 13.37
CA SER A 186 20.90 -0.53 12.20
C SER A 186 20.85 0.32 10.95
N CYS A 187 20.59 -0.35 9.83
CA CYS A 187 20.17 0.28 8.59
C CYS A 187 18.68 0.06 8.36
N TRP A 188 18.09 0.94 7.57
CA TRP A 188 16.78 0.76 6.98
C TRP A 188 16.79 1.30 5.55
N GLY A 189 15.88 0.83 4.71
CA GLY A 189 15.71 1.36 3.37
C GLY A 189 14.25 1.45 2.95
N LEU A 190 14.04 2.19 1.88
CA LEU A 190 12.76 2.37 1.21
C LEU A 190 12.85 1.90 -0.24
N ASP A 191 11.77 1.33 -0.71
CA ASP A 191 11.61 0.88 -2.09
C ASP A 191 10.13 1.04 -2.52
N ASN A 192 9.86 1.08 -3.82
CA ASN A 192 8.51 1.17 -4.41
C ASN A 192 7.60 2.23 -3.75
N ILE A 193 8.06 3.48 -3.67
CA ILE A 193 7.27 4.58 -3.11
C ILE A 193 6.22 5.03 -4.14
N LEU A 194 4.97 5.12 -3.71
CA LEU A 194 3.82 5.46 -4.53
C LEU A 194 2.84 6.35 -3.76
N LEU A 195 2.51 7.50 -4.32
CA LEU A 195 1.37 8.31 -3.89
C LEU A 195 0.26 8.18 -4.94
N LEU A 196 -0.80 7.44 -4.60
CA LEU A 196 -1.90 7.16 -5.52
C LEU A 196 -2.72 8.41 -5.84
N ASN A 197 -3.11 8.56 -7.12
CA ASN A 197 -3.98 9.63 -7.58
C ASN A 197 -5.43 9.12 -7.68
N ALA A 198 -6.32 9.61 -6.83
CA ALA A 198 -7.72 9.18 -6.81
C ALA A 198 -8.60 9.87 -7.86
N ALA A 199 -8.06 10.79 -8.66
CA ALA A 199 -8.83 11.56 -9.64
C ALA A 199 -9.33 10.71 -10.82
N SER A 200 -8.58 9.69 -11.22
CA SER A 200 -8.84 8.92 -12.44
C SER A 200 -8.79 7.41 -12.19
N ARG A 201 -9.96 6.79 -12.10
CA ARG A 201 -10.14 5.33 -12.05
C ARG A 201 -10.97 4.89 -13.26
N PRO A 202 -10.39 4.21 -14.25
CA PRO A 202 -11.09 3.82 -15.46
C PRO A 202 -12.01 2.65 -15.13
N PRO A 203 -13.09 2.44 -15.88
CA PRO A 203 -13.92 1.25 -15.75
C PRO A 203 -13.32 0.01 -16.43
N LEU A 204 -12.25 0.18 -17.21
CA LEU A 204 -11.61 -0.88 -17.99
C LEU A 204 -10.09 -0.71 -17.97
N LEU A 205 -9.38 -1.82 -17.81
CA LEU A 205 -7.93 -1.93 -17.94
C LEU A 205 -7.63 -3.02 -18.95
N GLU A 206 -6.93 -2.66 -20.04
CA GLU A 206 -6.41 -3.58 -21.05
C GLU A 206 -4.96 -3.18 -21.32
N ASP A 207 -4.06 -4.15 -21.33
CA ASP A 207 -2.66 -3.94 -21.71
C ASP A 207 -2.16 -5.16 -22.46
N ARG A 208 -1.60 -4.93 -23.65
CA ARG A 208 -1.00 -5.97 -24.51
C ARG A 208 0.49 -6.10 -24.28
N LEU A 209 1.09 -5.20 -23.51
CA LEU A 209 2.52 -5.12 -23.21
C LEU A 209 3.40 -4.80 -24.43
N ASP A 210 2.78 -4.42 -25.56
CA ASP A 210 3.39 -4.16 -26.86
C ASP A 210 3.00 -2.78 -27.44
N PRO A 211 3.53 -1.65 -26.90
CA PRO A 211 4.41 -1.55 -25.73
C PRO A 211 3.63 -1.56 -24.41
N LEU A 212 4.34 -1.76 -23.29
CA LEU A 212 3.78 -1.61 -21.94
C LEU A 212 3.21 -0.21 -21.72
N ASP A 213 1.97 -0.13 -21.26
CA ASP A 213 1.44 1.11 -20.70
C ASP A 213 1.74 1.18 -19.20
N THR A 214 2.82 1.88 -18.84
CA THR A 214 3.27 2.05 -17.45
C THR A 214 2.24 2.70 -16.54
N HIS A 215 1.17 3.31 -17.08
CA HIS A 215 0.09 3.86 -16.27
C HIS A 215 -0.80 2.78 -15.67
N ASN A 216 -0.97 1.64 -16.35
CA ASN A 216 -1.84 0.54 -15.92
C ASN A 216 -1.29 -0.28 -14.76
N TRP A 217 0.02 -0.20 -14.52
CA TRP A 217 0.72 -1.00 -13.53
C TRP A 217 1.30 -0.07 -12.47
N LEU A 218 1.18 -0.43 -11.20
CA LEU A 218 1.83 0.30 -10.09
C LEU A 218 3.27 -0.18 -9.96
N PHE A 219 3.47 -1.45 -9.61
CA PHE A 219 4.78 -2.09 -9.52
C PHE A 219 4.68 -3.56 -9.93
N PHE A 220 5.81 -4.13 -10.34
CA PHE A 220 5.93 -5.54 -10.70
C PHE A 220 7.29 -6.13 -10.28
N PRO A 221 7.61 -6.15 -8.97
CA PRO A 221 8.88 -6.67 -8.48
C PRO A 221 9.08 -8.12 -8.91
N GLY A 222 10.29 -8.43 -9.36
CA GLY A 222 10.69 -9.75 -9.87
C GLY A 222 10.37 -10.00 -11.35
N ALA A 223 9.77 -9.03 -12.06
CA ALA A 223 9.41 -9.17 -13.46
C ALA A 223 10.15 -8.22 -14.40
N THR A 224 10.27 -8.65 -15.65
CA THR A 224 10.70 -7.82 -16.79
C THR A 224 9.68 -7.90 -17.92
N VAL A 225 9.62 -6.89 -18.78
CA VAL A 225 8.78 -6.93 -19.99
C VAL A 225 9.63 -7.41 -21.16
N LYS A 226 9.30 -8.58 -21.70
CA LYS A 226 10.01 -9.14 -22.86
C LYS A 226 9.20 -10.24 -23.52
N HIS A 227 9.55 -10.57 -24.75
CA HIS A 227 9.06 -11.77 -25.40
C HIS A 227 9.63 -13.02 -24.71
N ALA A 228 8.76 -13.77 -24.05
CA ALA A 228 9.14 -14.96 -23.29
C ALA A 228 7.96 -15.91 -23.16
N CYS A 229 8.23 -17.18 -22.83
CA CYS A 229 7.19 -18.17 -22.58
C CYS A 229 6.22 -18.39 -23.78
N GLN A 230 6.76 -18.33 -25.00
CA GLN A 230 5.97 -18.48 -26.25
C GLN A 230 4.79 -17.48 -26.36
N SER A 231 4.91 -16.30 -25.71
CA SER A 231 3.94 -15.21 -25.87
C SER A 231 3.85 -14.76 -27.33
N GLU A 232 2.72 -14.21 -27.77
CA GLU A 232 2.60 -13.68 -29.15
C GLU A 232 3.44 -12.40 -29.36
N GLY A 233 3.72 -11.66 -28.28
CA GLY A 233 4.55 -10.45 -28.23
C GLY A 233 5.28 -10.36 -26.90
N ASN A 234 5.42 -9.16 -26.31
CA ASN A 234 5.99 -9.03 -24.98
C ASN A 234 5.04 -9.56 -23.90
N ALA A 235 5.62 -10.03 -22.81
CA ALA A 235 4.91 -10.49 -21.62
C ALA A 235 5.59 -9.97 -20.37
N LEU A 236 4.82 -9.86 -19.28
CA LEU A 236 5.37 -9.61 -17.95
C LEU A 236 5.95 -10.93 -17.44
N TYR A 237 7.26 -11.08 -17.60
CA TYR A 237 7.98 -12.32 -17.32
C TYR A 237 8.63 -12.29 -15.95
N PHE A 238 8.19 -13.20 -15.07
CA PHE A 238 8.80 -13.43 -13.77
C PHE A 238 9.90 -14.48 -13.89
N HIS A 239 11.11 -14.12 -13.51
CA HIS A 239 12.28 -14.97 -13.71
C HIS A 239 12.27 -16.23 -12.83
N GLY A 240 11.67 -16.12 -11.63
CA GLY A 240 11.77 -17.14 -10.60
C GLY A 240 13.18 -17.21 -10.02
N GLY A 241 13.32 -17.04 -8.71
CA GLY A 241 14.60 -17.13 -8.01
C GLY A 241 14.37 -17.20 -6.51
N GLU A 242 15.20 -17.95 -5.79
CA GLU A 242 15.06 -18.11 -4.33
C GLU A 242 15.37 -16.80 -3.56
N GLU A 243 16.03 -15.83 -4.20
CA GLU A 243 16.47 -14.58 -3.60
C GLU A 243 15.39 -13.46 -3.61
N LEU A 244 14.26 -13.67 -4.29
CA LEU A 244 13.19 -12.68 -4.37
C LEU A 244 12.04 -13.03 -3.42
N GLU A 245 11.94 -12.34 -2.28
CA GLU A 245 10.83 -12.50 -1.34
C GLU A 245 9.49 -12.02 -1.95
N HIS A 246 9.54 -11.00 -2.81
CA HIS A 246 8.37 -10.37 -3.39
C HIS A 246 8.34 -10.51 -4.91
N THR A 247 7.48 -11.40 -5.41
CA THR A 247 7.22 -11.57 -6.85
C THR A 247 5.73 -11.41 -7.14
N PHE A 248 5.31 -10.24 -7.61
CA PHE A 248 3.92 -9.96 -7.96
C PHE A 248 3.82 -8.85 -9.00
N ALA A 249 2.63 -8.63 -9.55
CA ALA A 249 2.29 -7.46 -10.33
C ALA A 249 1.06 -6.79 -9.72
N SER A 250 1.10 -5.48 -9.57
CA SER A 250 -0.05 -4.69 -9.12
C SER A 250 -0.51 -3.79 -10.25
N THR A 251 -1.80 -3.83 -10.55
CA THR A 251 -2.43 -2.86 -11.46
C THR A 251 -2.74 -1.57 -10.70
N ARG A 252 -3.04 -0.51 -11.43
CA ARG A 252 -3.69 0.69 -10.87
C ARG A 252 -5.11 0.38 -10.40
N ASP A 253 -5.68 1.30 -9.64
CA ASP A 253 -7.09 1.24 -9.24
C ASP A 253 -8.01 1.31 -10.48
N VAL A 254 -8.97 0.38 -10.54
CA VAL A 254 -10.00 0.28 -11.59
C VAL A 254 -11.37 0.47 -10.93
N ASP A 255 -12.22 1.27 -11.55
CA ASP A 255 -13.59 1.44 -11.11
C ASP A 255 -14.44 0.23 -11.54
N LEU A 256 -14.66 -0.67 -10.60
CA LEU A 256 -15.49 -1.88 -10.78
C LEU A 256 -16.90 -1.70 -10.21
N HIS A 257 -17.33 -0.46 -9.95
CA HIS A 257 -18.66 -0.18 -9.44
C HIS A 257 -19.75 -0.72 -10.40
N ARG A 258 -20.77 -1.34 -9.82
CA ARG A 258 -21.97 -1.81 -10.52
C ARG A 258 -23.18 -1.31 -9.75
N GLU A 259 -24.06 -0.58 -10.41
CA GLU A 259 -25.31 -0.06 -9.81
C GLU A 259 -26.26 -1.19 -9.38
N GLU A 260 -26.16 -2.37 -9.99
CA GLU A 260 -27.11 -3.46 -9.78
C GLU A 260 -26.46 -4.67 -9.12
N GLY A 261 -26.77 -4.85 -7.83
CA GLY A 261 -26.63 -6.11 -7.12
C GLY A 261 -27.92 -6.38 -6.36
N ARG A 262 -28.44 -7.62 -6.40
CA ARG A 262 -29.52 -7.99 -5.48
C ARG A 262 -28.93 -8.09 -4.07
N SER A 263 -29.29 -7.16 -3.18
CA SER A 263 -29.15 -7.37 -1.74
C SER A 263 -30.16 -8.44 -1.33
N TYR A 264 -29.71 -9.50 -0.66
CA TYR A 264 -30.60 -10.52 -0.11
C TYR A 264 -31.06 -10.18 1.31
N TRP A 265 -30.29 -9.33 1.98
CA TRP A 265 -30.51 -8.84 3.33
C TRP A 265 -29.83 -7.48 3.45
N GLU A 266 -30.52 -6.52 4.05
CA GLU A 266 -30.12 -5.12 4.14
C GLU A 266 -30.66 -4.52 5.43
N GLU A 267 -29.91 -3.59 6.00
CA GLU A 267 -30.26 -2.81 7.18
C GLU A 267 -29.79 -1.39 6.94
N ASP A 268 -30.71 -0.43 7.03
CA ASP A 268 -30.49 1.00 6.77
C ASP A 268 -30.43 1.83 8.06
N PHE A 269 -30.72 1.23 9.22
CA PHE A 269 -30.79 1.89 10.53
C PHE A 269 -31.88 2.97 10.65
N GLU A 270 -32.90 2.96 9.79
CA GLU A 270 -34.07 3.86 9.92
C GLU A 270 -35.15 3.30 10.86
N ALA A 271 -35.09 2.01 11.15
CA ALA A 271 -36.01 1.32 12.05
C ALA A 271 -35.28 0.76 13.29
N PRO A 272 -36.00 0.52 14.41
CA PRO A 272 -35.43 -0.16 15.57
C PRO A 272 -34.90 -1.55 15.20
N LEU A 273 -33.65 -1.83 15.57
CA LEU A 273 -32.98 -3.10 15.29
C LEU A 273 -33.63 -4.28 16.01
N SER A 274 -33.94 -5.35 15.26
CA SER A 274 -34.52 -6.59 15.79
C SER A 274 -33.51 -7.74 15.75
N GLY A 275 -33.20 -8.32 16.93
CA GLY A 275 -32.31 -9.48 17.05
C GLY A 275 -30.80 -9.18 16.96
N TRP A 276 -30.43 -7.90 16.86
CA TRP A 276 -29.04 -7.44 16.91
C TRP A 276 -28.54 -7.32 18.35
N ASP A 277 -27.26 -7.61 18.57
CA ASP A 277 -26.57 -7.38 19.84
C ASP A 277 -25.76 -6.08 19.74
N VAL A 278 -26.23 -5.01 20.37
CA VAL A 278 -25.67 -3.65 20.23
C VAL A 278 -25.22 -3.11 21.58
N HIS A 279 -23.96 -2.69 21.67
CA HIS A 279 -23.36 -2.07 22.85
C HIS A 279 -22.67 -0.76 22.47
N GLY A 280 -22.89 0.28 23.29
CA GLY A 280 -22.19 1.56 23.16
C GLY A 280 -22.55 2.36 21.91
N ALA A 281 -23.72 2.12 21.30
CA ALA A 281 -24.17 2.81 20.10
C ALA A 281 -25.59 3.36 20.22
N VAL A 282 -25.87 4.37 19.40
CA VAL A 282 -27.20 4.97 19.21
C VAL A 282 -27.48 5.10 17.71
N ILE A 283 -28.73 5.01 17.30
CA ILE A 283 -29.13 5.34 15.93
C ILE A 283 -29.26 6.86 15.82
N GLY A 284 -28.61 7.46 14.83
CA GLY A 284 -28.71 8.90 14.58
C GLY A 284 -27.69 9.41 13.56
N MET A 285 -27.56 10.74 13.48
CA MET A 285 -26.72 11.45 12.48
C MET A 285 -25.57 12.25 13.13
N GLN A 286 -25.15 11.89 14.34
CA GLN A 286 -24.16 12.67 15.10
C GLN A 286 -22.79 12.73 14.40
N CYS A 287 -22.40 11.68 13.67
CA CYS A 287 -21.19 11.66 12.85
C CYS A 287 -21.44 12.13 11.40
N GLY A 288 -22.55 12.84 11.14
CA GLY A 288 -22.99 13.18 9.79
C GLY A 288 -23.65 12.01 9.05
N GLU A 289 -23.93 12.23 7.78
CA GLU A 289 -24.47 11.23 6.87
C GLU A 289 -23.37 10.27 6.42
N VAL A 290 -23.58 8.95 6.59
CA VAL A 290 -22.59 7.90 6.27
C VAL A 290 -22.86 7.28 4.90
N GLU A 291 -24.14 7.00 4.60
CA GLU A 291 -24.62 6.57 3.28
C GLU A 291 -25.85 7.38 2.92
N SER A 292 -26.93 7.19 3.68
CA SER A 292 -28.13 8.01 3.65
C SER A 292 -28.81 7.98 5.02
N GLY A 293 -29.40 9.10 5.43
CA GLY A 293 -30.19 9.16 6.67
C GLY A 293 -29.39 8.88 7.95
N SER A 294 -29.98 8.07 8.84
CA SER A 294 -29.45 7.67 10.14
C SER A 294 -28.40 6.57 10.02
N ALA A 295 -27.47 6.52 10.96
CA ALA A 295 -26.48 5.45 11.06
C ALA A 295 -26.41 4.91 12.49
N LEU A 296 -25.80 3.73 12.66
CA LEU A 296 -25.46 3.20 13.97
C LEU A 296 -24.16 3.85 14.47
N VAL A 297 -24.30 4.81 15.38
CA VAL A 297 -23.22 5.69 15.85
C VAL A 297 -22.68 5.24 17.21
N PHE A 298 -21.40 4.87 17.26
CA PHE A 298 -20.72 4.34 18.47
C PHE A 298 -20.06 5.44 19.31
N LEU A 299 -20.86 6.17 20.10
CA LEU A 299 -20.39 7.23 20.99
C LEU A 299 -20.43 6.86 22.48
N GLY A 300 -20.97 5.69 22.83
CA GLY A 300 -21.09 5.27 24.23
C GLY A 300 -19.74 5.01 24.89
N ASP A 301 -19.71 5.18 26.22
CA ASP A 301 -18.57 4.78 27.04
C ASP A 301 -18.47 3.25 27.15
N GLY A 302 -17.25 2.76 27.34
CA GLY A 302 -16.98 1.32 27.52
C GLY A 302 -16.99 0.54 26.21
N GLN A 303 -17.59 -0.65 26.23
CA GLN A 303 -17.57 -1.57 25.09
C GLN A 303 -18.46 -1.06 23.95
N ARG A 304 -17.85 -0.87 22.77
CA ARG A 304 -18.52 -0.53 21.51
C ARG A 304 -18.53 -1.75 20.61
N LYS A 305 -19.70 -2.35 20.39
CA LYS A 305 -19.85 -3.63 19.69
C LYS A 305 -21.19 -3.71 19.01
N VAL A 306 -21.23 -4.29 17.82
CA VAL A 306 -22.46 -4.71 17.16
C VAL A 306 -22.31 -6.12 16.61
N CYS A 307 -23.35 -6.94 16.74
CA CYS A 307 -23.47 -8.20 16.03
C CYS A 307 -24.83 -8.28 15.36
N THR A 308 -24.84 -8.75 14.11
CA THR A 308 -26.07 -9.14 13.41
C THR A 308 -26.74 -10.31 14.14
N PRO A 309 -28.04 -10.55 13.92
CA PRO A 309 -28.63 -11.85 14.22
C PRO A 309 -27.89 -12.98 13.48
N LEU A 310 -28.14 -14.24 13.87
CA LEU A 310 -27.69 -15.38 13.07
C LEU A 310 -28.37 -15.35 11.70
N LEU A 311 -27.57 -15.24 10.65
CA LEU A 311 -28.03 -15.21 9.25
C LEU A 311 -27.69 -16.53 8.57
N ASN A 312 -28.60 -17.03 7.73
CA ASN A 312 -28.25 -18.10 6.81
C ASN A 312 -27.45 -17.53 5.64
N THR A 313 -26.12 -17.63 5.71
CA THR A 313 -25.20 -17.08 4.70
C THR A 313 -24.84 -18.06 3.60
N SER A 314 -25.52 -19.21 3.47
CA SER A 314 -25.16 -20.27 2.51
C SER A 314 -25.12 -19.82 1.04
N ALA A 315 -25.88 -18.78 0.70
CA ALA A 315 -25.95 -18.20 -0.64
C ALA A 315 -25.23 -16.84 -0.75
N TYR A 316 -24.59 -16.35 0.32
CA TYR A 316 -24.01 -15.01 0.37
C TYR A 316 -22.49 -15.09 0.22
N GLY A 317 -21.96 -14.38 -0.78
CA GLY A 317 -20.52 -14.35 -1.07
C GLY A 317 -19.82 -13.06 -0.62
N ASN A 318 -20.56 -12.05 -0.17
CA ASN A 318 -20.00 -10.74 0.14
C ASN A 318 -20.82 -10.01 1.21
N LEU A 319 -20.13 -9.42 2.18
CA LEU A 319 -20.68 -8.49 3.17
C LEU A 319 -20.20 -7.09 2.79
N ARG A 320 -21.12 -6.12 2.75
CA ARG A 320 -20.82 -4.70 2.51
C ARG A 320 -21.46 -3.87 3.61
N PHE A 321 -20.78 -2.80 4.01
CA PHE A 321 -21.29 -1.78 4.91
C PHE A 321 -20.51 -0.49 4.65
N HIS A 322 -21.17 0.64 4.87
CA HIS A 322 -20.52 1.95 4.88
C HIS A 322 -19.95 2.21 6.28
N PHE A 323 -18.77 2.81 6.35
CA PHE A 323 -18.07 3.04 7.61
C PHE A 323 -17.36 4.39 7.59
N THR A 324 -17.42 5.09 8.72
CA THR A 324 -16.64 6.30 8.96
C THR A 324 -16.16 6.34 10.41
N MET A 325 -15.01 6.97 10.63
CA MET A 325 -14.45 7.26 11.95
C MET A 325 -13.93 8.69 11.92
N GLY A 326 -14.34 9.52 12.87
CA GLY A 326 -14.06 10.96 12.84
C GLY A 326 -14.84 11.77 11.81
N GLY A 327 -15.91 11.19 11.25
CA GLY A 327 -16.80 11.88 10.31
C GLY A 327 -17.72 12.90 11.00
N GLY A 328 -18.04 13.99 10.30
CA GLY A 328 -18.99 14.99 10.77
C GLY A 328 -18.54 15.66 12.07
N GLY A 329 -19.34 15.51 13.13
CA GLY A 329 -19.03 16.04 14.46
C GLY A 329 -18.34 15.04 15.40
N CYS A 330 -17.95 13.86 14.92
CA CYS A 330 -17.31 12.83 15.74
C CYS A 330 -15.78 12.98 15.75
N ASP A 331 -15.17 12.62 16.87
CA ASP A 331 -13.72 12.64 17.02
C ASP A 331 -13.07 11.48 16.23
N PRO A 332 -11.91 11.70 15.58
CA PRO A 332 -11.17 10.65 14.88
C PRO A 332 -10.51 9.67 15.86
N GLY A 333 -10.18 8.47 15.37
CA GLY A 333 -9.27 7.58 16.09
C GLY A 333 -7.84 8.08 15.95
N GLU A 334 -7.11 8.16 17.06
CA GLU A 334 -5.75 8.69 17.09
C GLU A 334 -4.66 7.60 17.03
N SER A 335 -5.05 6.34 17.19
CA SER A 335 -4.10 5.22 17.22
C SER A 335 -4.71 3.93 16.67
N SER A 336 -3.85 2.96 16.36
CA SER A 336 -4.26 1.62 15.95
C SER A 336 -5.08 0.86 17.01
N ASN A 337 -5.05 1.30 18.27
CA ASN A 337 -5.92 0.75 19.31
C ASN A 337 -7.40 1.12 19.13
N ASN A 338 -7.69 2.14 18.30
CA ASN A 338 -9.05 2.56 17.97
C ASN A 338 -9.64 1.78 16.77
N ASN A 339 -8.88 0.88 16.17
CA ASN A 339 -9.30 0.13 14.99
C ASN A 339 -10.55 -0.72 15.26
N VAL A 340 -11.44 -0.77 14.26
CA VAL A 340 -12.64 -1.61 14.29
C VAL A 340 -12.31 -2.97 13.72
N ILE A 341 -12.60 -4.02 14.49
CA ILE A 341 -12.36 -5.41 14.10
C ILE A 341 -13.68 -6.01 13.59
N VAL A 342 -13.66 -6.54 12.38
CA VAL A 342 -14.79 -7.26 11.78
C VAL A 342 -14.47 -8.75 11.80
N PHE A 343 -15.37 -9.55 12.38
CA PHE A 343 -15.21 -11.00 12.47
C PHE A 343 -16.56 -11.70 12.28
N GLY A 344 -16.52 -12.94 11.79
CA GLY A 344 -17.71 -13.80 11.69
C GLY A 344 -17.72 -14.84 12.80
N ARG A 345 -18.91 -15.24 13.24
CA ARG A 345 -19.10 -16.36 14.18
C ARG A 345 -20.12 -17.34 13.62
N SER A 346 -19.78 -18.63 13.61
CA SER A 346 -20.70 -19.71 13.26
C SER A 346 -21.41 -20.22 14.51
N GLU A 347 -22.71 -20.56 14.39
CA GLU A 347 -23.44 -21.20 15.47
C GLU A 347 -22.73 -22.51 15.90
N GLY A 348 -22.49 -22.66 17.20
CA GLY A 348 -21.86 -23.85 17.79
C GLY A 348 -20.32 -23.86 17.84
N ARG A 349 -19.63 -22.75 17.52
CA ARG A 349 -18.18 -22.54 17.74
C ARG A 349 -17.87 -21.18 18.35
#